data_AF-A0A2S3ZM60-F1
#
_entry.id   AF-A0A2S3ZM60-F1
#
_cell.length_a   1.000
_cell.length_b   1.000
_cell.length_c   1.000
_cell.angle_alpha   90.00
_cell.angle_beta   90.00
_cell.angle_gamma   90.00
#
_symmetry.space_group_name_H-M   'P 1'
#
loop_
_entity.id
_entity.type
_entity.pdbx_description
1 polymer ?
#
loop_
_entity_poly.entity_id
_entity_poly.type
_entity_poly.pdbx_seq_one_letter_code
_entity_poly.pdbx_strand_id
1 'polypeptide(L)'
;MSNTKETAIRYLGGESGHRSFFGGTSSKGRTIGLAVFVVGGIVGMALTSSLVVLLIAAGGAGVTMLVTARTHRGTVLQRRAKRSRWRSRKRLGTDVYTPYDDEEWGRLQQLATVGTKPEKAAASRALAQMRANPDGADGMGWLQYAANLPGIAWHAPIGQQPYLSVAFSVSGQLRGMETAQSLMRASAAWGRFLARRASPSSLISDIQPLTRVLPPDSARQQLWVTNRLETESAESPWTAAQRESFYAQTKSYDQVIRRASADAMVQRHYVVVSWPLNQQFTDAAAKFGTGRDAWRALMDDEIRATVRGLTDAREGDVVALTAKQTAALIIHQQNPSMPIDLVRQVEPTQFGLASHDEFSAHVVESFDPTFVHPGESDENAPAVTWWHRTAAIHGENLAVAGRSPLWSLDLLIGRELTFVRTVTFHLHLIPAGQAKAAARADVVRDMAGVVADQEKGRLVSDDSTTRMSAAQRRAADLSAGSHHHGVSWVGYITISAGSRDELAQASRQLEEACSTGLGIDHLDWQDSYQAAASGSTWPIGRGLRADSASFATRFIGRLAGRSEKEAIS
;
A
#
# COMPACT_ATOMS: atom_id res chain seq x y z
N MET A 1 -37.99 6.71 12.36
CA MET A 1 -36.85 7.04 11.48
C MET A 1 -35.49 7.00 12.20
N SER A 2 -35.29 6.25 13.31
CA SER A 2 -33.99 6.19 14.02
C SER A 2 -33.19 4.88 13.83
N ASN A 3 -33.76 3.81 13.27
CA ASN A 3 -33.10 2.50 13.18
C ASN A 3 -32.23 2.28 11.92
N THR A 4 -32.31 3.16 10.92
CA THR A 4 -31.50 3.05 9.68
C THR A 4 -30.10 3.65 9.81
N LYS A 5 -29.81 4.42 10.86
CA LYS A 5 -28.47 4.99 11.08
C LYS A 5 -27.45 3.96 11.61
N GLU A 6 -27.90 2.92 12.31
CA GLU A 6 -26.99 1.92 12.90
C GLU A 6 -26.49 0.86 11.90
N THR A 7 -27.19 0.62 10.80
CA THR A 7 -26.90 -0.48 9.87
C THR A 7 -25.70 -0.23 8.94
N ALA A 8 -25.15 0.98 8.93
CA ALA A 8 -24.05 1.39 8.04
C ALA A 8 -22.68 1.51 8.72
N ILE A 9 -22.62 1.37 10.04
CA ILE A 9 -21.42 1.65 10.83
C ILE A 9 -20.67 0.34 11.10
N ARG A 10 -19.43 0.24 10.61
CA ARG A 10 -18.52 -0.87 10.86
C ARG A 10 -17.41 -0.44 11.81
N TYR A 11 -17.09 -1.28 12.79
CA TYR A 11 -16.06 -0.94 13.78
C TYR A 11 -14.70 -1.38 13.25
N LEU A 12 -13.77 -0.43 13.19
CA LEU A 12 -12.36 -0.70 12.89
C LEU A 12 -11.50 -0.23 14.07
N GLY A 13 -10.29 -0.78 14.15
CA GLY A 13 -9.29 -0.38 15.15
C GLY A 13 -9.26 -1.29 16.37
N GLY A 14 -8.08 -1.37 17.00
CA GLY A 14 -7.83 -2.24 18.17
C GLY A 14 -7.54 -3.71 17.83
N GLU A 15 -7.44 -4.04 16.54
CA GLU A 15 -7.41 -5.42 16.02
C GLU A 15 -6.00 -6.04 16.02
N SER A 16 -4.95 -5.22 15.93
CA SER A 16 -3.59 -5.68 15.63
C SER A 16 -2.55 -5.43 16.74
N GLY A 17 -2.91 -4.71 17.80
CA GLY A 17 -2.01 -4.53 18.93
C GLY A 17 -1.89 -5.85 19.69
N HIS A 18 -0.73 -6.52 19.64
CA HIS A 18 -0.48 -7.72 20.44
C HIS A 18 -0.79 -7.41 21.92
N ARG A 19 -1.93 -7.92 22.38
CA ARG A 19 -2.44 -7.69 23.73
C ARG A 19 -1.65 -8.59 24.66
N SER A 20 -0.70 -8.01 25.41
CA SER A 20 0.16 -8.80 26.29
C SER A 20 -0.53 -9.09 27.63
N PHE A 21 -0.15 -10.21 28.26
CA PHE A 21 -0.65 -10.64 29.57
C PHE A 21 -0.48 -9.57 30.67
N PHE A 22 0.48 -8.65 30.52
CA PHE A 22 0.75 -7.57 31.47
C PHE A 22 -0.04 -6.27 31.20
N GLY A 23 -1.03 -6.30 30.32
CA GLY A 23 -1.88 -5.16 29.98
C GLY A 23 -1.30 -4.27 28.88
N GLY A 24 -2.19 -3.68 28.08
CA GLY A 24 -1.87 -2.76 26.97
C GLY A 24 -1.35 -3.42 25.68
N THR A 25 -1.30 -2.61 24.61
CA THR A 25 -0.63 -2.95 23.35
C THR A 25 0.89 -2.86 23.55
N SER A 26 1.48 -3.94 24.07
CA SER A 26 2.90 -3.96 24.42
C SER A 26 3.70 -4.66 23.31
N SER A 27 4.84 -4.09 22.92
CA SER A 27 5.70 -4.72 21.92
C SER A 27 6.29 -6.01 22.49
N LYS A 28 6.51 -7.04 21.65
CA LYS A 28 7.14 -8.31 22.08
C LYS A 28 8.46 -8.06 22.83
N GLY A 29 9.23 -7.08 22.39
CA GLY A 29 10.48 -6.67 23.05
C GLY A 29 10.27 -6.10 24.45
N ARG A 30 9.19 -5.35 24.71
CA ARG A 30 8.84 -4.90 26.05
C ARG A 30 8.48 -6.08 26.96
N THR A 31 7.68 -7.02 26.47
CA THR A 31 7.28 -8.21 27.27
C THR A 31 8.49 -9.07 27.61
N ILE A 32 9.36 -9.36 26.63
CA ILE A 32 10.58 -10.15 26.84
C ILE A 32 11.54 -9.41 27.78
N GLY A 33 11.78 -8.12 27.55
CA GLY A 33 12.66 -7.33 28.41
C GLY A 33 12.19 -7.30 29.86
N LEU A 34 10.89 -7.05 30.07
CA LEU A 34 10.31 -7.03 31.41
C LEU A 34 10.33 -8.42 32.07
N ALA A 35 10.07 -9.49 31.31
CA ALA A 35 10.20 -10.86 31.79
C ALA A 35 11.65 -11.20 32.19
N VAL A 36 12.64 -10.82 31.38
CA VAL A 36 14.07 -11.05 31.68
C VAL A 36 14.47 -10.33 32.97
N PHE A 37 14.09 -9.06 33.15
CA PHE A 37 14.44 -8.33 34.36
C PHE A 37 13.68 -8.83 35.60
N VAL A 38 12.41 -9.21 35.46
CA VAL A 38 11.62 -9.74 36.58
C VAL A 38 12.08 -11.15 36.97
N VAL A 39 12.19 -12.07 36.03
CA VAL A 39 12.63 -13.45 36.29
C VAL A 39 14.10 -13.47 36.71
N GLY A 40 14.97 -12.73 36.02
CA GLY A 40 16.37 -12.58 36.39
C GLY A 40 16.55 -11.95 37.77
N GLY A 41 15.72 -10.97 38.12
CA GLY A 41 15.69 -10.37 39.46
C GLY A 41 15.26 -11.38 40.54
N ILE A 42 14.21 -12.17 40.31
CA ILE A 42 13.74 -13.21 41.23
C ILE A 42 14.81 -14.29 41.43
N VAL A 43 15.37 -14.83 40.34
CA VAL A 43 16.39 -15.88 40.39
C VAL A 43 17.67 -15.35 41.04
N GLY A 44 18.12 -14.16 40.65
CA GLY A 44 19.31 -13.55 41.22
C GLY A 44 19.16 -13.22 42.71
N MET A 45 17.98 -12.76 43.14
CA MET A 45 17.66 -12.60 44.57
C MET A 45 17.70 -13.93 45.32
N ALA A 46 17.09 -14.98 44.76
CA ALA A 46 17.07 -16.30 45.40
C ALA A 46 18.47 -16.91 45.58
N LEU A 47 19.41 -16.60 44.68
CA LEU A 47 20.77 -17.14 44.71
C LEU A 47 21.75 -16.32 45.56
N THR A 48 21.57 -15.00 45.63
CA THR A 48 22.57 -14.09 46.22
C THR A 48 22.08 -13.31 47.42
N SER A 49 20.77 -13.25 47.66
CA SER A 49 20.11 -12.42 48.68
C SER A 49 20.56 -10.95 48.67
N SER A 50 21.07 -10.46 47.54
CA SER A 50 21.68 -9.14 47.44
C SER A 50 20.67 -8.09 46.98
N LEU A 51 20.56 -7.01 47.77
CA LEU A 51 19.73 -5.85 47.46
C LEU A 51 20.19 -5.13 46.17
N VAL A 52 21.46 -5.28 45.79
CA VAL A 52 22.02 -4.75 44.54
C VAL A 52 21.37 -5.40 43.31
N VAL A 53 21.08 -6.70 43.36
CA VAL A 53 20.42 -7.42 42.25
C VAL A 53 18.99 -6.90 42.04
N LEU A 54 18.27 -6.63 43.13
CA LEU A 54 16.93 -6.05 43.07
C LEU A 54 16.95 -4.63 42.47
N LEU A 55 17.92 -3.79 42.85
CA LEU A 55 18.08 -2.45 42.27
C LEU A 55 18.42 -2.50 40.78
N ILE A 56 19.27 -3.43 40.34
CA ILE A 56 19.57 -3.63 38.91
C ILE A 56 18.34 -4.11 38.16
N ALA A 57 17.57 -5.05 38.71
CA ALA A 57 16.35 -5.55 38.09
C ALA A 57 15.27 -4.47 37.97
N ALA A 58 15.05 -3.69 39.04
CA ALA A 58 14.11 -2.57 39.05
C ALA A 58 14.55 -1.45 38.09
N GLY A 59 15.84 -1.09 38.11
CA GLY A 59 16.41 -0.12 37.19
C GLY A 59 16.30 -0.56 35.73
N GLY A 60 16.60 -1.84 35.44
CA GLY A 60 16.47 -2.44 34.11
C GLY A 60 15.03 -2.48 33.61
N ALA A 61 14.08 -2.81 34.48
CA ALA A 61 12.65 -2.73 34.18
C ALA A 61 12.19 -1.29 33.90
N GLY A 62 12.66 -0.33 34.70
CA GLY A 62 12.41 1.11 34.50
C GLY A 62 12.96 1.63 33.17
N VAL A 63 14.21 1.29 32.84
CA VAL A 63 14.84 1.63 31.54
C VAL A 63 14.08 0.97 30.39
N THR A 64 13.67 -0.29 30.55
CA THR A 64 12.87 -0.99 29.53
C THR A 64 11.54 -0.27 29.29
N MET A 65 10.84 0.14 30.35
CA MET A 65 9.62 0.93 30.22
C MET A 65 9.88 2.26 29.50
N LEU A 66 10.93 3.00 29.87
CA LEU A 66 11.23 4.31 29.28
C LEU A 66 11.63 4.21 27.80
N VAL A 67 12.46 3.21 27.46
CA VAL A 67 12.94 2.97 26.08
C VAL A 67 11.83 2.44 25.17
N THR A 68 10.83 1.75 25.73
CA THR A 68 9.69 1.17 25.00
C THR A 68 8.39 1.98 25.14
N ALA A 69 8.40 3.08 25.90
CA ALA A 69 7.27 3.99 25.99
C ALA A 69 6.96 4.56 24.59
N ARG A 70 5.71 4.42 24.16
CA ARG A 70 5.24 4.99 22.90
C ARG A 70 5.10 6.51 23.10
N THR A 71 5.80 7.28 22.28
CA THR A 71 5.58 8.72 22.12
C THR A 71 4.91 8.97 20.77
N HIS A 72 4.47 10.20 20.50
CA HIS A 72 3.97 10.63 19.18
C HIS A 72 4.98 10.42 18.03
N ARG A 73 6.26 10.12 18.31
CA ARG A 73 7.31 9.80 17.34
C ARG A 73 7.79 8.33 17.43
N GLY A 74 6.95 7.46 17.96
CA GLY A 74 7.30 6.07 18.29
C GLY A 74 8.23 5.95 19.50
N THR A 75 8.85 4.78 19.66
CA THR A 75 9.76 4.49 20.79
C THR A 75 11.19 4.94 20.52
N VAL A 76 11.98 5.19 21.56
CA VAL A 76 13.43 5.50 21.41
C VAL A 76 14.16 4.36 20.72
N LEU A 77 13.80 3.11 21.04
CA LEU A 77 14.40 1.91 20.45
C LEU A 77 14.12 1.82 18.94
N GLN A 78 12.88 2.07 18.51
CA GLN A 78 12.54 2.11 17.08
C GLN A 78 13.34 3.19 16.35
N ARG A 79 13.50 4.38 16.93
CA ARG A 79 14.30 5.46 16.33
C ARG A 79 15.76 5.07 16.16
N ARG A 80 16.37 4.44 17.17
CA ARG A 80 17.75 3.92 17.08
C ARG A 80 17.86 2.81 16.04
N ALA A 81 16.89 1.89 15.98
CA ALA A 81 16.85 0.82 15.00
C ALA A 81 16.71 1.37 13.57
N LYS A 82 15.82 2.34 13.32
CA LYS A 82 15.69 3.04 12.02
C LYS A 82 17.02 3.69 11.61
N ARG A 83 17.70 4.41 12.51
CA ARG A 83 19.01 5.03 12.24
C ARG A 83 20.12 4.01 11.99
N SER A 84 20.17 2.91 12.75
CA SER A 84 21.15 1.85 12.56
C SER A 84 20.99 1.17 11.19
N ARG A 85 19.75 0.83 10.82
CA ARG A 85 19.43 0.31 9.49
C ARG A 85 19.84 1.28 8.38
N TRP A 86 19.54 2.56 8.55
CA TRP A 86 19.94 3.61 7.59
C TRP A 86 21.45 3.66 7.37
N ARG A 87 22.24 3.64 8.45
CA ARG A 87 23.71 3.56 8.36
C ARG A 87 24.18 2.30 7.64
N SER A 88 23.53 1.16 7.90
CA SER A 88 23.86 -0.08 7.20
C SER A 88 23.58 0.01 5.70
N ARG A 89 22.46 0.61 5.29
CA ARG A 89 22.12 0.80 3.87
C ARG A 89 23.13 1.69 3.15
N LYS A 90 23.48 2.84 3.76
CA LYS A 90 24.54 3.73 3.23
C LYS A 90 25.90 3.05 3.08
N ARG A 91 26.22 2.13 3.99
CA ARG A 91 27.46 1.34 3.94
C ARG A 91 27.43 0.31 2.82
N LEU A 92 26.26 -0.31 2.59
CA LEU A 92 26.07 -1.33 1.55
C LEU A 92 25.81 -0.74 0.16
N GLY A 93 25.57 0.56 0.03
CA GLY A 93 25.24 1.22 -1.24
C GLY A 93 23.79 1.00 -1.70
N THR A 94 23.00 0.23 -0.95
CA THR A 94 21.58 -0.05 -1.24
C THR A 94 20.64 1.15 -1.04
N ASP A 95 21.20 2.33 -0.75
CA ASP A 95 20.49 3.60 -0.68
C ASP A 95 20.30 4.26 -2.04
N VAL A 96 21.01 3.80 -3.08
CA VAL A 96 20.84 4.30 -4.46
C VAL A 96 20.36 3.15 -5.35
N TYR A 97 19.46 3.47 -6.27
CA TYR A 97 19.00 2.59 -7.33
C TYR A 97 19.39 3.18 -8.68
N THR A 98 20.16 2.41 -9.43
CA THR A 98 20.46 2.67 -10.83
C THR A 98 19.81 1.56 -11.64
N PRO A 99 19.02 1.87 -12.69
CA PRO A 99 18.51 0.86 -13.60
C PRO A 99 19.64 0.02 -14.18
N TYR A 100 19.35 -1.24 -14.47
CA TYR A 100 20.34 -2.16 -15.03
C TYR A 100 20.72 -1.78 -16.47
N ASP A 101 22.03 -1.76 -16.72
CA ASP A 101 22.63 -1.50 -18.02
C ASP A 101 23.74 -2.54 -18.26
N ASP A 102 23.62 -3.32 -19.34
CA ASP A 102 24.54 -4.40 -19.69
C ASP A 102 25.98 -3.92 -19.91
N GLU A 103 26.16 -2.78 -20.59
CA GLU A 103 27.48 -2.26 -20.96
C GLU A 103 28.23 -1.76 -19.72
N GLU A 104 27.55 -0.92 -18.95
CA GLU A 104 28.09 -0.37 -17.72
C GLU A 104 28.32 -1.45 -16.66
N TRP A 105 27.45 -2.46 -16.58
CA TRP A 105 27.66 -3.63 -15.72
C TRP A 105 28.97 -4.35 -16.05
N GLY A 106 29.21 -4.63 -17.33
CA GLY A 106 30.43 -5.29 -17.79
C GLY A 106 31.69 -4.48 -17.44
N ARG A 107 31.65 -3.16 -17.65
CA ARG A 107 32.74 -2.24 -17.30
C ARG A 107 33.02 -2.24 -15.79
N LEU A 108 31.98 -2.14 -14.97
CA LEU A 108 32.11 -2.15 -13.51
C LEU A 108 32.63 -3.50 -12.98
N GLN A 109 32.23 -4.62 -13.58
CA GLN A 109 32.72 -5.95 -13.21
C GLN A 109 34.22 -6.11 -13.50
N GLN A 110 34.70 -5.58 -14.63
CA GLN A 110 36.12 -5.57 -14.95
C GLN A 110 36.92 -4.71 -13.96
N LEU A 111 36.43 -3.51 -13.64
CA LEU A 111 37.04 -2.62 -12.64
C LEU A 111 37.07 -3.25 -11.24
N ALA A 112 36.01 -3.96 -10.85
CA ALA A 112 35.96 -4.70 -9.58
C ALA A 112 36.99 -5.83 -9.49
N THR A 113 37.43 -6.37 -10.63
CA THR A 113 38.40 -7.48 -10.71
C THR A 113 39.84 -6.99 -10.84
N VAL A 114 40.09 -6.03 -11.73
CA VAL A 114 41.44 -5.61 -12.15
C VAL A 114 41.87 -4.27 -11.55
N GLY A 115 40.94 -3.45 -11.07
CA GLY A 115 41.22 -2.10 -10.55
C GLY A 115 42.06 -2.07 -9.27
N THR A 116 42.48 -0.87 -8.90
CA THR A 116 43.11 -0.56 -7.61
C THR A 116 42.12 -0.77 -6.46
N LYS A 117 42.59 -0.93 -5.21
CA LYS A 117 41.71 -1.10 -4.04
C LYS A 117 40.56 -0.06 -3.95
N PRO A 118 40.77 1.25 -4.15
CA PRO A 118 39.67 2.22 -4.13
C PRO A 118 38.71 2.05 -5.31
N GLU A 119 39.21 1.77 -6.52
CA GLU A 119 38.37 1.52 -7.70
C GLU A 119 37.53 0.26 -7.53
N LYS A 120 38.09 -0.79 -6.94
CA LYS A 120 37.36 -2.03 -6.62
C LYS A 120 36.23 -1.79 -5.64
N ALA A 121 36.46 -0.97 -4.60
CA ALA A 121 35.42 -0.61 -3.64
C ALA A 121 34.32 0.24 -4.28
N ALA A 122 34.69 1.21 -5.13
CA ALA A 122 33.73 2.03 -5.86
C ALA A 122 32.90 1.21 -6.87
N ALA A 123 33.56 0.34 -7.65
CA ALA A 123 32.92 -0.55 -8.61
C ALA A 123 31.98 -1.55 -7.90
N SER A 124 32.41 -2.14 -6.79
CA SER A 124 31.55 -3.03 -6.00
C SER A 124 30.32 -2.31 -5.45
N ARG A 125 30.46 -1.04 -5.06
CA ARG A 125 29.34 -0.21 -4.62
C ARG A 125 28.39 0.12 -5.77
N ALA A 126 28.91 0.51 -6.93
CA ALA A 126 28.10 0.81 -8.12
C ALA A 126 27.36 -0.44 -8.62
N LEU A 127 27.99 -1.62 -8.62
CA LEU A 127 27.34 -2.90 -8.92
C LEU A 127 26.20 -3.22 -7.95
N ALA A 128 26.33 -2.88 -6.66
CA ALA A 128 25.26 -3.05 -5.69
C ALA A 128 24.09 -2.08 -5.88
N GLN A 129 24.34 -0.92 -6.50
CA GLN A 129 23.32 0.09 -6.83
C GLN A 129 22.55 -0.28 -8.09
N MET A 130 23.25 -0.87 -9.07
CA MET A 130 22.70 -1.28 -10.35
C MET A 130 21.84 -2.54 -10.20
N ARG A 131 20.53 -2.41 -10.46
CA ARG A 131 19.56 -3.49 -10.21
C ARG A 131 18.49 -3.50 -11.29
N ALA A 132 18.04 -4.71 -11.66
CA ALA A 132 16.99 -4.88 -12.66
C ALA A 132 15.65 -4.25 -12.22
N ASN A 133 15.27 -4.46 -10.96
CA ASN A 133 14.07 -3.89 -10.37
C ASN A 133 14.42 -2.95 -9.22
N PRO A 134 13.62 -1.88 -9.00
CA PRO A 134 13.76 -1.02 -7.83
C PRO A 134 13.38 -1.76 -6.53
N ASP A 135 13.85 -1.26 -5.38
CA ASP A 135 13.67 -1.83 -4.02
C ASP A 135 12.21 -2.21 -3.65
N GLY A 136 11.23 -1.57 -4.29
CA GLY A 136 9.80 -1.83 -4.11
C GLY A 136 9.27 -3.02 -4.90
N ALA A 137 9.98 -3.47 -5.93
CA ALA A 137 9.55 -4.48 -6.89
C ALA A 137 10.61 -5.57 -7.11
N ASP A 138 11.48 -5.83 -6.11
CA ASP A 138 12.50 -6.88 -6.22
C ASP A 138 11.88 -8.23 -6.62
N GLY A 139 12.51 -8.91 -7.58
CA GLY A 139 12.03 -10.20 -8.09
C GLY A 139 10.74 -10.14 -8.91
N MET A 140 10.29 -8.95 -9.31
CA MET A 140 9.19 -8.78 -10.26
C MET A 140 9.65 -9.09 -11.70
N GLY A 141 8.79 -9.71 -12.48
CA GLY A 141 8.91 -9.92 -13.91
C GLY A 141 7.53 -10.11 -14.53
N TRP A 142 7.47 -10.68 -15.73
CA TRP A 142 6.20 -10.88 -16.45
C TRP A 142 6.02 -12.33 -16.87
N LEU A 143 4.91 -12.95 -16.48
CA LEU A 143 4.43 -14.19 -17.09
C LEU A 143 3.84 -13.90 -18.48
N GLN A 144 3.16 -12.76 -18.62
CA GLN A 144 2.51 -12.30 -19.84
C GLN A 144 2.70 -10.78 -20.01
N TYR A 145 3.27 -10.37 -21.15
CA TYR A 145 3.48 -8.96 -21.49
C TYR A 145 3.19 -8.63 -22.97
N ALA A 146 2.59 -9.56 -23.72
CA ALA A 146 2.27 -9.32 -25.13
C ALA A 146 1.26 -8.17 -25.29
N ALA A 147 1.32 -7.50 -26.43
CA ALA A 147 0.45 -6.36 -26.74
C ALA A 147 -1.04 -6.75 -26.68
N ASN A 148 -1.86 -5.82 -26.18
CA ASN A 148 -3.32 -5.95 -26.07
C ASN A 148 -3.82 -7.13 -25.22
N LEU A 149 -2.95 -7.78 -24.45
CA LEU A 149 -3.32 -8.80 -23.48
C LEU A 149 -3.09 -8.29 -22.05
N PRO A 150 -3.88 -8.76 -21.07
CA PRO A 150 -3.65 -8.43 -19.67
C PRO A 150 -2.22 -8.74 -19.25
N GLY A 151 -1.58 -7.78 -18.57
CA GLY A 151 -0.26 -7.96 -18.00
C GLY A 151 -0.34 -8.84 -16.76
N ILE A 152 0.32 -10.00 -16.79
CA ILE A 152 0.41 -10.88 -15.63
C ILE A 152 1.82 -10.73 -15.04
N ALA A 153 1.92 -9.98 -13.95
CA ALA A 153 3.19 -9.79 -13.26
C ALA A 153 3.51 -11.04 -12.43
N TRP A 154 4.76 -11.48 -12.50
CA TRP A 154 5.31 -12.55 -11.68
C TRP A 154 6.15 -11.94 -10.58
N HIS A 155 5.91 -12.32 -9.33
CA HIS A 155 6.70 -11.88 -8.18
C HIS A 155 7.40 -13.06 -7.52
N ALA A 156 8.72 -13.00 -7.41
CA ALA A 156 9.55 -13.95 -6.66
C ALA A 156 10.41 -13.25 -5.58
N PRO A 157 9.78 -12.57 -4.61
CA PRO A 157 10.50 -11.89 -3.53
C PRO A 157 11.27 -12.87 -2.65
N ILE A 158 12.48 -12.49 -2.24
CA ILE A 158 13.35 -13.32 -1.39
C ILE A 158 12.68 -13.57 -0.04
N GLY A 159 12.58 -14.84 0.36
CA GLY A 159 12.06 -15.26 1.66
C GLY A 159 10.54 -15.17 1.81
N GLN A 160 9.80 -14.99 0.72
CA GLN A 160 8.34 -14.95 0.68
C GLN A 160 7.80 -15.91 -0.39
N GLN A 161 6.51 -16.23 -0.31
CA GLN A 161 5.85 -17.07 -1.30
C GLN A 161 5.79 -16.32 -2.64
N PRO A 162 6.22 -16.92 -3.76
CA PRO A 162 6.01 -16.34 -5.08
C PRO A 162 4.52 -16.20 -5.40
N TYR A 163 4.15 -15.17 -6.16
CA TYR A 163 2.76 -14.91 -6.53
C TYR A 163 2.67 -14.24 -7.90
N LEU A 164 1.49 -14.32 -8.51
CA LEU A 164 1.14 -13.54 -9.70
C LEU A 164 0.24 -12.39 -9.29
N SER A 165 0.34 -11.25 -9.97
CA SER A 165 -0.58 -10.14 -9.77
C SER A 165 -1.09 -9.56 -11.09
N VAL A 166 -2.33 -9.08 -11.09
CA VAL A 166 -2.95 -8.37 -12.21
C VAL A 166 -3.61 -7.10 -11.70
N ALA A 167 -3.33 -5.98 -12.36
CA ALA A 167 -3.91 -4.68 -12.05
C ALA A 167 -5.12 -4.40 -12.96
N PHE A 168 -6.20 -3.90 -12.37
CA PHE A 168 -7.42 -3.52 -13.06
C PHE A 168 -7.66 -2.03 -12.85
N SER A 169 -7.87 -1.29 -13.93
CA SER A 169 -8.44 0.06 -13.84
C SER A 169 -9.92 -0.07 -13.54
N VAL A 170 -10.39 0.70 -12.56
CA VAL A 170 -11.79 0.77 -12.20
C VAL A 170 -12.26 2.21 -12.15
N SER A 171 -13.55 2.42 -12.40
CA SER A 171 -14.13 3.77 -12.28
C SER A 171 -14.47 4.15 -10.84
N GLY A 172 -14.52 3.17 -9.94
CA GLY A 172 -14.98 3.33 -8.57
C GLY A 172 -16.49 3.18 -8.44
N GLN A 173 -16.94 3.01 -7.19
CA GLN A 173 -18.32 2.66 -6.86
C GLN A 173 -19.32 3.81 -6.95
N LEU A 174 -18.84 5.04 -6.84
CA LEU A 174 -19.67 6.25 -6.78
C LEU A 174 -19.28 7.17 -7.92
N ARG A 175 -20.27 7.63 -8.68
CA ARG A 175 -20.10 8.63 -9.73
C ARG A 175 -21.02 9.80 -9.44
N GLY A 176 -20.49 10.84 -8.80
CA GLY A 176 -21.26 12.03 -8.44
C GLY A 176 -22.13 11.84 -7.19
N MET A 177 -23.23 12.60 -7.11
CA MET A 177 -24.12 12.57 -5.95
C MET A 177 -25.01 11.32 -5.99
N GLU A 178 -24.84 10.47 -4.99
CA GLU A 178 -25.56 9.20 -4.86
C GLU A 178 -26.37 9.16 -3.56
N THR A 179 -27.43 8.35 -3.54
CA THR A 179 -28.22 8.16 -2.32
C THR A 179 -27.47 7.29 -1.31
N ALA A 180 -27.73 7.48 -0.01
CA ALA A 180 -27.15 6.63 1.05
C ALA A 180 -27.45 5.13 0.85
N GLN A 181 -28.61 4.79 0.27
CA GLN A 181 -28.96 3.41 -0.06
C GLN A 181 -28.13 2.85 -1.23
N SER A 182 -27.77 3.69 -2.21
CA SER A 182 -26.85 3.33 -3.30
C SER A 182 -25.48 2.97 -2.75
N LEU A 183 -24.93 3.85 -1.90
CA LEU A 183 -23.67 3.64 -1.18
C LEU A 183 -23.67 2.33 -0.38
N MET A 184 -24.71 2.08 0.40
CA MET A 184 -24.81 0.86 1.21
C MET A 184 -24.86 -0.41 0.37
N ARG A 185 -25.56 -0.37 -0.77
CA ARG A 185 -25.61 -1.51 -1.70
C ARG A 185 -24.26 -1.77 -2.36
N ALA A 186 -23.53 -0.71 -2.72
CA ALA A 186 -22.18 -0.82 -3.28
C ALA A 186 -21.19 -1.42 -2.25
N SER A 187 -21.16 -0.86 -1.04
CA SER A 187 -20.33 -1.38 0.06
C SER A 187 -20.64 -2.85 0.38
N ALA A 188 -21.91 -3.23 0.41
CA ALA A 188 -22.30 -4.63 0.61
C ALA A 188 -21.90 -5.54 -0.58
N ALA A 189 -21.90 -5.01 -1.80
CA ALA A 189 -21.47 -5.75 -2.99
C ALA A 189 -19.95 -5.99 -2.97
N TRP A 190 -19.15 -5.00 -2.57
CA TRP A 190 -17.72 -5.16 -2.31
C TRP A 190 -17.44 -6.21 -1.24
N GLY A 191 -18.15 -6.14 -0.10
CA GLY A 191 -18.03 -7.13 0.96
C GLY A 191 -18.33 -8.57 0.48
N ARG A 192 -19.34 -8.74 -0.38
CA ARG A 192 -19.65 -10.04 -1.01
C ARG A 192 -18.59 -10.50 -2.01
N PHE A 193 -17.97 -9.57 -2.73
CA PHE A 193 -16.85 -9.88 -3.62
C PHE A 193 -15.66 -10.41 -2.82
N LEU A 194 -15.22 -9.69 -1.78
CA LEU A 194 -14.15 -10.13 -0.88
C LEU A 194 -14.47 -11.48 -0.24
N ALA A 195 -15.69 -11.65 0.27
CA ALA A 195 -16.15 -12.89 0.88
C ALA A 195 -16.06 -14.10 -0.06
N ARG A 196 -16.48 -13.94 -1.33
CA ARG A 196 -16.38 -15.02 -2.34
C ARG A 196 -14.93 -15.41 -2.62
N ARG A 197 -14.00 -14.45 -2.55
CA ARG A 197 -12.56 -14.68 -2.76
C ARG A 197 -11.82 -15.17 -1.53
N ALA A 198 -12.41 -15.07 -0.34
CA ALA A 198 -11.85 -15.59 0.91
C ALA A 198 -12.17 -17.09 1.16
N SER A 199 -12.91 -17.73 0.25
CA SER A 199 -13.19 -19.18 0.32
C SER A 199 -11.88 -19.98 0.27
N PRO A 200 -11.72 -21.08 1.03
CA PRO A 200 -10.56 -21.98 0.90
C PRO A 200 -10.33 -22.52 -0.52
N SER A 201 -11.37 -22.57 -1.34
CA SER A 201 -11.30 -22.99 -2.74
C SER A 201 -10.83 -21.91 -3.71
N SER A 202 -10.72 -20.66 -3.25
CA SER A 202 -10.29 -19.52 -4.07
C SER A 202 -8.78 -19.54 -4.23
N LEU A 203 -8.32 -19.27 -5.45
CA LEU A 203 -6.89 -19.11 -5.74
C LEU A 203 -6.37 -17.70 -5.41
N ILE A 204 -7.25 -16.77 -5.03
CA ILE A 204 -6.91 -15.39 -4.68
C ILE A 204 -6.62 -15.28 -3.18
N SER A 205 -5.51 -14.67 -2.80
CA SER A 205 -5.18 -14.41 -1.39
C SER A 205 -5.26 -12.93 -1.00
N ASP A 206 -4.83 -12.04 -1.88
CA ASP A 206 -4.67 -10.63 -1.56
C ASP A 206 -5.35 -9.75 -2.61
N ILE A 207 -5.95 -8.66 -2.13
CA ILE A 207 -6.60 -7.64 -2.95
C ILE A 207 -6.07 -6.29 -2.48
N GLN A 208 -5.59 -5.47 -3.41
CA GLN A 208 -5.06 -4.14 -3.16
C GLN A 208 -5.89 -3.11 -3.92
N PRO A 209 -6.94 -2.52 -3.31
CA PRO A 209 -7.46 -1.24 -3.77
C PRO A 209 -6.38 -0.16 -3.70
N LEU A 210 -6.26 0.61 -4.77
CA LEU A 210 -5.28 1.68 -4.94
C LEU A 210 -6.00 2.87 -5.57
N THR A 211 -5.85 4.04 -4.98
CA THR A 211 -6.34 5.30 -5.53
C THR A 211 -5.20 6.29 -5.63
N ARG A 212 -4.96 6.76 -6.84
CA ARG A 212 -4.00 7.82 -7.15
C ARG A 212 -4.77 9.14 -7.24
N VAL A 213 -4.34 10.15 -6.50
CA VAL A 213 -4.94 11.48 -6.46
C VAL A 213 -3.94 12.48 -7.04
N LEU A 214 -4.37 13.19 -8.08
CA LEU A 214 -3.53 14.03 -8.93
C LEU A 214 -4.22 15.37 -9.22
N PRO A 215 -3.46 16.43 -9.51
CA PRO A 215 -4.01 17.60 -10.18
C PRO A 215 -4.73 17.18 -11.48
N PRO A 216 -5.79 17.89 -11.89
CA PRO A 216 -6.49 17.60 -13.12
C PRO A 216 -5.57 17.78 -14.33
N ASP A 217 -5.53 16.76 -15.17
CA ASP A 217 -4.89 16.84 -16.47
C ASP A 217 -5.81 17.60 -17.44
N SER A 218 -5.37 18.80 -17.84
CA SER A 218 -6.10 19.64 -18.80
C SER A 218 -5.68 19.41 -20.25
N ALA A 219 -4.70 18.55 -20.53
CA ALA A 219 -4.12 18.37 -21.87
C ALA A 219 -5.17 17.97 -22.92
N ARG A 220 -6.10 17.06 -22.59
CA ARG A 220 -7.18 16.68 -23.52
C ARG A 220 -8.13 17.84 -23.82
N GLN A 221 -8.44 18.66 -22.81
CA GLN A 221 -9.29 19.84 -23.00
C GLN A 221 -8.57 20.89 -23.83
N GLN A 222 -7.29 21.14 -23.55
CA GLN A 222 -6.44 22.03 -24.34
C GLN A 222 -6.34 21.57 -25.79
N LEU A 223 -6.10 20.28 -26.05
CA LEU A 223 -6.08 19.72 -27.39
C LEU A 223 -7.43 19.86 -28.11
N TRP A 224 -8.53 19.61 -27.40
CA TRP A 224 -9.88 19.82 -27.95
C TRP A 224 -10.10 21.28 -28.35
N VAL A 225 -9.68 22.23 -27.51
CA VAL A 225 -9.74 23.67 -27.83
C VAL A 225 -8.90 23.96 -29.06
N THR A 226 -7.62 23.56 -29.07
CA THR A 226 -6.71 23.81 -30.19
C THR A 226 -7.27 23.30 -31.52
N ASN A 227 -7.92 22.13 -31.51
CA ASN A 227 -8.54 21.55 -32.70
C ASN A 227 -9.86 22.22 -33.12
N ARG A 228 -10.42 23.09 -32.27
CA ARG A 228 -11.70 23.78 -32.49
C ARG A 228 -11.56 25.30 -32.59
N LEU A 229 -10.38 25.85 -32.32
CA LEU A 229 -10.08 27.26 -32.54
C LEU A 229 -10.17 27.55 -34.04
N GLU A 230 -10.91 28.61 -34.39
CA GLU A 230 -10.96 29.10 -35.76
C GLU A 230 -9.55 29.55 -36.17
N THR A 231 -9.10 29.14 -37.36
CA THR A 231 -7.83 29.56 -37.93
C THR A 231 -8.07 30.60 -39.01
N GLU A 232 -7.27 31.67 -38.99
CA GLU A 232 -7.28 32.66 -40.07
C GLU A 232 -6.92 31.96 -41.39
N SER A 233 -7.77 32.15 -42.40
CA SER A 233 -7.57 31.57 -43.72
C SER A 233 -7.06 32.64 -44.69
N ALA A 234 -6.26 32.24 -45.67
CA ALA A 234 -5.79 33.15 -46.72
C ALA A 234 -6.93 33.77 -47.56
N GLU A 235 -8.08 33.09 -47.60
CA GLU A 235 -9.28 33.51 -48.36
C GLU A 235 -10.15 34.52 -47.59
N SER A 236 -10.03 34.58 -46.26
CA SER A 236 -10.77 35.52 -45.41
C SER A 236 -9.90 35.99 -44.25
N PRO A 237 -8.99 36.96 -44.48
CA PRO A 237 -8.13 37.49 -43.43
C PRO A 237 -8.95 38.23 -42.38
N TRP A 238 -8.54 38.10 -41.13
CA TRP A 238 -9.21 38.72 -40.01
C TRP A 238 -8.90 40.21 -39.94
N THR A 239 -9.92 41.01 -39.63
CA THR A 239 -9.75 42.41 -39.24
C THR A 239 -8.98 42.53 -37.92
N ALA A 240 -8.40 43.70 -37.65
CA ALA A 240 -7.69 43.94 -36.39
C ALA A 240 -8.57 43.71 -35.14
N ALA A 241 -9.83 44.13 -35.20
CA ALA A 241 -10.80 43.93 -34.12
C ALA A 241 -11.13 42.44 -33.89
N GLN A 242 -11.22 41.65 -34.95
CA GLN A 242 -11.42 40.20 -34.85
C GLN A 242 -10.21 39.50 -34.24
N ARG A 243 -8.99 39.87 -34.65
CA ARG A 243 -7.75 39.37 -34.05
C ARG A 243 -7.68 39.68 -32.56
N GLU A 244 -7.96 40.92 -32.17
CA GLU A 244 -7.97 41.32 -30.77
C GLU A 244 -9.02 40.55 -29.95
N SER A 245 -10.24 40.41 -30.47
CA SER A 245 -11.29 39.63 -29.82
C SER A 245 -10.91 38.16 -29.66
N PHE A 246 -10.33 37.54 -30.69
CA PHE A 246 -9.87 36.15 -30.65
C PHE A 246 -8.79 35.92 -29.58
N TYR A 247 -7.78 36.80 -29.51
CA TYR A 247 -6.75 36.71 -28.46
C TYR A 247 -7.34 36.92 -27.06
N ALA A 248 -8.28 37.84 -26.89
CA ALA A 248 -8.95 38.08 -25.62
C ALA A 248 -9.77 36.84 -25.17
N GLN A 249 -10.50 36.21 -26.09
CA GLN A 249 -11.27 35.00 -25.81
C GLN A 249 -10.39 33.81 -25.47
N THR A 250 -9.30 33.60 -26.24
CA THR A 250 -8.33 32.52 -25.99
C THR A 250 -7.70 32.67 -24.60
N LYS A 251 -7.30 33.90 -24.24
CA LYS A 251 -6.75 34.21 -22.91
C LYS A 251 -7.79 34.03 -21.80
N SER A 252 -9.03 34.42 -22.03
CA SER A 252 -10.13 34.24 -21.07
C SER A 252 -10.42 32.76 -20.83
N TYR A 253 -10.47 31.94 -21.89
CA TYR A 253 -10.72 30.51 -21.77
C TYR A 253 -9.56 29.77 -21.08
N ASP A 254 -8.31 30.11 -21.43
CA ASP A 254 -7.14 29.60 -20.73
C ASP A 254 -7.14 29.97 -19.23
N GLN A 255 -7.59 31.18 -18.88
CA GLN A 255 -7.80 31.56 -17.47
C GLN A 255 -8.87 30.71 -16.78
N VAL A 256 -9.96 30.36 -17.47
CA VAL A 256 -11.00 29.46 -16.94
C VAL A 256 -10.42 28.07 -16.69
N ILE A 257 -9.66 27.50 -17.63
CA ILE A 257 -8.99 26.20 -17.43
C ILE A 257 -8.09 26.27 -16.19
N ARG A 258 -7.23 27.29 -16.10
CA ARG A 258 -6.30 27.44 -14.97
C ARG A 258 -7.03 27.58 -13.63
N ARG A 259 -8.10 28.36 -13.58
CA ARG A 259 -8.90 28.55 -12.36
C ARG A 259 -9.71 27.31 -11.98
N ALA A 260 -10.26 26.59 -12.94
CA ALA A 260 -11.00 25.35 -12.70
C ALA A 260 -10.08 24.22 -12.24
N SER A 261 -8.82 24.24 -12.68
CA SER A 261 -7.80 23.27 -12.29
C SER A 261 -7.08 23.61 -10.98
N ALA A 262 -7.08 24.88 -10.58
CA ALA A 262 -6.44 25.32 -9.34
C ALA A 262 -7.06 24.61 -8.13
N ASP A 263 -6.20 23.96 -7.33
CA ASP A 263 -6.54 23.20 -6.12
C ASP A 263 -7.52 22.02 -6.32
N ALA A 264 -7.94 21.75 -7.55
CA ALA A 264 -8.74 20.59 -7.88
C ALA A 264 -7.86 19.34 -7.86
N MET A 265 -8.42 18.23 -7.39
CA MET A 265 -7.75 16.93 -7.36
C MET A 265 -8.66 15.86 -7.95
N VAL A 266 -8.14 15.10 -8.90
CA VAL A 266 -8.82 14.01 -9.61
C VAL A 266 -8.32 12.68 -9.09
N GLN A 267 -9.25 11.73 -8.97
CA GLN A 267 -8.99 10.39 -8.46
C GLN A 267 -8.93 9.39 -9.63
N ARG A 268 -7.94 8.50 -9.61
CA ARG A 268 -7.80 7.34 -10.49
C ARG A 268 -7.76 6.08 -9.63
N HIS A 269 -8.71 5.18 -9.87
CA HIS A 269 -8.87 3.99 -9.04
C HIS A 269 -8.38 2.74 -9.77
N TYR A 270 -7.74 1.87 -8.99
CA TYR A 270 -7.22 0.60 -9.44
C TYR A 270 -7.49 -0.46 -8.37
N VAL A 271 -7.66 -1.69 -8.82
CA VAL A 271 -7.70 -2.87 -7.95
C VAL A 271 -6.64 -3.83 -8.46
N VAL A 272 -5.73 -4.25 -7.59
CA VAL A 272 -4.78 -5.32 -7.89
C VAL A 272 -5.24 -6.57 -7.16
N VAL A 273 -5.15 -7.70 -7.84
CA VAL A 273 -5.46 -9.01 -7.27
C VAL A 273 -4.21 -9.88 -7.35
N SER A 274 -3.94 -10.64 -6.29
CA SER A 274 -2.77 -11.50 -6.18
C SER A 274 -3.16 -12.97 -6.00
N TRP A 275 -2.46 -13.84 -6.73
CA TRP A 275 -2.61 -15.30 -6.71
C TRP A 275 -1.29 -15.92 -6.24
N PRO A 276 -1.23 -16.53 -5.04
CA PRO A 276 -0.02 -17.17 -4.56
C PRO A 276 0.26 -18.43 -5.37
N LEU A 277 1.51 -18.63 -5.78
CA LEU A 277 1.97 -19.81 -6.51
C LEU A 277 2.19 -20.98 -5.55
N ASN A 278 1.10 -21.50 -4.96
CA ASN A 278 1.09 -22.64 -4.05
C ASN A 278 0.69 -23.94 -4.79
N GLN A 279 0.61 -25.05 -4.05
CA GLN A 279 0.21 -26.35 -4.64
C GLN A 279 -1.19 -26.31 -5.27
N GLN A 280 -2.14 -25.61 -4.63
CA GLN A 280 -3.51 -25.49 -5.13
C GLN A 280 -3.55 -24.77 -6.49
N PHE A 281 -2.74 -23.73 -6.66
CA PHE A 281 -2.58 -23.05 -7.94
C PHE A 281 -1.98 -23.99 -8.99
N THR A 282 -0.93 -24.73 -8.67
CA THR A 282 -0.30 -25.65 -9.63
C THR A 282 -1.22 -26.81 -10.02
N ASP A 283 -2.01 -27.33 -9.08
CA ASP A 283 -2.99 -28.40 -9.32
C ASP A 283 -4.14 -27.90 -10.20
N ALA A 284 -4.62 -26.67 -9.95
CA ALA A 284 -5.62 -26.03 -10.81
C ALA A 284 -5.08 -25.77 -12.22
N ALA A 285 -3.84 -25.30 -12.33
CA ALA A 285 -3.21 -24.99 -13.61
C ALA A 285 -2.95 -26.25 -14.45
N ALA A 286 -2.64 -27.39 -13.83
CA ALA A 286 -2.38 -28.65 -14.52
C ALA A 286 -3.56 -29.11 -15.41
N LYS A 287 -4.79 -28.67 -15.11
CA LYS A 287 -5.99 -28.97 -15.89
C LYS A 287 -6.05 -28.26 -17.24
N PHE A 288 -5.31 -27.16 -17.36
CA PHE A 288 -5.23 -26.36 -18.58
C PHE A 288 -4.05 -26.75 -19.48
N GLY A 289 -3.17 -27.65 -19.01
CA GLY A 289 -2.02 -28.15 -19.77
C GLY A 289 -0.74 -28.23 -18.93
N THR A 290 0.41 -28.09 -19.59
CA THR A 290 1.73 -28.19 -18.94
C THR A 290 2.47 -26.86 -18.88
N GLY A 291 3.25 -26.65 -17.82
CA GLY A 291 4.19 -25.53 -17.71
C GLY A 291 3.53 -24.14 -17.62
N ARG A 292 4.23 -23.13 -18.13
CA ARG A 292 3.81 -21.71 -18.02
C ARG A 292 2.61 -21.36 -18.90
N ASP A 293 2.40 -22.08 -20.00
CA ASP A 293 1.24 -21.86 -20.87
C ASP A 293 -0.06 -22.25 -20.15
N ALA A 294 -0.03 -23.33 -19.37
CA ALA A 294 -1.13 -23.73 -18.51
C ALA A 294 -1.46 -22.64 -17.47
N TRP A 295 -0.44 -21.99 -16.91
CA TRP A 295 -0.63 -20.88 -15.97
C TRP A 295 -1.29 -19.69 -16.65
N ARG A 296 -0.88 -19.34 -17.88
CA ARG A 296 -1.50 -18.26 -18.65
C ARG A 296 -2.97 -18.55 -18.96
N ALA A 297 -3.29 -19.79 -19.33
CA ALA A 297 -4.66 -20.22 -19.62
C ALA A 297 -5.55 -20.20 -18.37
N LEU A 298 -5.07 -20.71 -17.23
CA LEU A 298 -5.77 -20.58 -15.95
C LEU A 298 -6.00 -19.10 -15.58
N MET A 299 -4.96 -18.29 -15.71
CA MET A 299 -5.02 -16.86 -15.36
C MET A 299 -6.01 -16.10 -16.24
N ASP A 300 -6.16 -16.44 -17.52
CA ASP A 300 -7.16 -15.81 -18.39
C ASP A 300 -8.60 -16.06 -17.86
N ASP A 301 -8.92 -17.27 -17.40
CA ASP A 301 -10.23 -17.54 -16.76
C ASP A 301 -10.38 -16.79 -15.42
N GLU A 302 -9.34 -16.80 -14.57
CA GLU A 302 -9.33 -16.07 -13.29
C GLU A 302 -9.48 -14.56 -13.47
N ILE A 303 -8.84 -13.98 -14.49
CA ILE A 303 -8.95 -12.56 -14.85
C ILE A 303 -10.39 -12.25 -15.26
N ARG A 304 -10.99 -13.04 -16.17
CA ARG A 304 -12.39 -12.84 -16.60
C ARG A 304 -13.36 -12.97 -15.43
N ALA A 305 -13.15 -13.95 -14.55
CA ALA A 305 -13.94 -14.11 -13.33
C ALA A 305 -13.77 -12.92 -12.37
N THR A 306 -12.58 -12.34 -12.31
CA THR A 306 -12.30 -11.14 -11.50
C THR A 306 -12.99 -9.91 -12.07
N VAL A 307 -12.93 -9.69 -13.38
CA VAL A 307 -13.66 -8.61 -14.07
C VAL A 307 -15.15 -8.70 -13.75
N ARG A 308 -15.78 -9.86 -13.95
CA ARG A 308 -17.19 -10.08 -13.60
C ARG A 308 -17.46 -9.79 -12.12
N GLY A 309 -16.58 -10.26 -11.23
CA GLY A 309 -16.72 -10.04 -9.79
C GLY A 309 -16.64 -8.57 -9.38
N LEU A 310 -15.76 -7.78 -10.00
CA LEU A 310 -15.60 -6.35 -9.76
C LEU A 310 -16.78 -5.55 -10.35
N THR A 311 -17.28 -5.94 -11.52
CA THR A 311 -18.51 -5.37 -12.10
C THR A 311 -19.72 -5.65 -11.20
N ASP A 312 -19.88 -6.87 -10.70
CA ASP A 312 -20.90 -7.25 -9.71
C ASP A 312 -20.76 -6.45 -8.40
N ALA A 313 -19.52 -6.11 -8.01
CA ALA A 313 -19.19 -5.27 -6.87
C ALA A 313 -19.46 -3.77 -7.11
N ARG A 314 -19.97 -3.42 -8.30
CA ARG A 314 -20.30 -2.06 -8.74
C ARG A 314 -19.09 -1.14 -8.88
N GLU A 315 -17.91 -1.66 -9.21
CA GLU A 315 -16.70 -0.84 -9.45
C GLU A 315 -16.73 -0.05 -10.79
N GLY A 316 -17.85 -0.10 -11.50
CA GLY A 316 -18.08 0.63 -12.75
C GLY A 316 -17.46 -0.06 -13.95
N ASP A 317 -16.74 0.71 -14.77
CA ASP A 317 -15.98 0.16 -15.90
C ASP A 317 -14.70 -0.49 -15.37
N VAL A 318 -14.49 -1.76 -15.72
CA VAL A 318 -13.41 -2.61 -15.19
C VAL A 318 -12.60 -3.14 -16.35
N VAL A 319 -11.34 -2.71 -16.44
CA VAL A 319 -10.43 -3.12 -17.52
C VAL A 319 -9.12 -3.63 -16.93
N ALA A 320 -8.72 -4.84 -17.28
CA ALA A 320 -7.42 -5.38 -16.92
C ALA A 320 -6.32 -4.61 -17.67
N LEU A 321 -5.32 -4.12 -16.94
CA LEU A 321 -4.21 -3.38 -17.53
C LEU A 321 -3.24 -4.33 -18.25
N THR A 322 -2.74 -3.89 -19.41
CA THR A 322 -1.61 -4.52 -20.09
C THR A 322 -0.32 -4.33 -19.29
N ALA A 323 0.71 -5.11 -19.61
CA ALA A 323 2.02 -4.96 -18.93
C ALA A 323 2.61 -3.55 -19.11
N LYS A 324 2.48 -2.97 -20.31
CA LYS A 324 2.91 -1.59 -20.58
C LYS A 324 2.13 -0.57 -19.77
N GLN A 325 0.80 -0.72 -19.65
CA GLN A 325 -0.02 0.20 -18.84
C GLN A 325 0.33 0.12 -17.36
N THR A 326 0.55 -1.08 -16.83
CA THR A 326 0.97 -1.27 -15.43
C THR A 326 2.36 -0.68 -15.19
N ALA A 327 3.31 -0.90 -16.10
CA ALA A 327 4.63 -0.26 -16.04
C ALA A 327 4.53 1.28 -16.12
N ALA A 328 3.69 1.82 -17.00
CA ALA A 328 3.46 3.25 -17.12
C ALA A 328 2.90 3.84 -15.82
N LEU A 329 1.97 3.13 -15.17
CA LEU A 329 1.45 3.52 -13.86
C LEU A 329 2.55 3.51 -12.77
N ILE A 330 3.43 2.52 -12.75
CA ILE A 330 4.56 2.47 -11.81
C ILE A 330 5.54 3.62 -12.07
N ILE A 331 5.85 3.93 -13.33
CA ILE A 331 6.73 5.04 -13.70
C ILE A 331 6.08 6.37 -13.31
N HIS A 332 4.80 6.57 -13.60
CA HIS A 332 4.04 7.76 -13.19
C HIS A 332 4.03 7.97 -11.66
N GLN A 333 4.01 6.89 -10.88
CA GLN A 333 4.09 7.00 -9.42
C GLN A 333 5.47 7.43 -8.92
N GLN A 334 6.53 7.18 -9.70
CA GLN A 334 7.89 7.67 -9.44
C GLN A 334 8.13 9.06 -10.03
N ASN A 335 7.54 9.39 -11.19
CA ASN A 335 7.61 10.70 -11.82
C ASN A 335 6.20 11.19 -12.18
N PRO A 336 5.54 11.94 -11.27
CA PRO A 336 4.22 12.52 -11.51
C PRO A 336 4.11 13.45 -12.73
N SER A 337 5.23 13.97 -13.26
CA SER A 337 5.23 14.77 -14.49
C SER A 337 4.91 13.93 -15.74
N MET A 338 5.21 12.63 -15.71
CA MET A 338 4.82 11.73 -16.79
C MET A 338 3.31 11.55 -16.80
N PRO A 339 2.58 11.74 -17.92
CA PRO A 339 1.15 11.48 -17.95
C PRO A 339 0.84 10.01 -17.65
N ILE A 340 -0.14 9.75 -16.78
CA ILE A 340 -0.49 8.40 -16.30
C ILE A 340 -0.93 7.45 -17.43
N ASP A 341 -1.48 8.01 -18.52
CA ASP A 341 -1.95 7.26 -19.69
C ASP A 341 -0.88 7.16 -20.80
N LEU A 342 0.36 7.64 -20.56
CA LEU A 342 1.44 7.59 -21.55
C LEU A 342 2.07 6.20 -21.62
N VAL A 343 1.57 5.35 -22.52
CA VAL A 343 2.02 3.95 -22.65
C VAL A 343 3.03 3.74 -23.79
N ARG A 344 3.09 4.66 -24.77
CA ARG A 344 3.78 4.45 -26.04
C ARG A 344 5.28 4.21 -25.90
N GLN A 345 5.93 4.97 -25.02
CA GLN A 345 7.38 4.94 -24.79
C GLN A 345 7.79 4.00 -23.64
N VAL A 346 6.84 3.24 -23.08
CA VAL A 346 7.11 2.40 -21.90
C VAL A 346 7.46 0.98 -22.32
N GLU A 347 8.63 0.55 -21.85
CA GLU A 347 9.09 -0.84 -21.91
C GLU A 347 8.67 -1.57 -20.62
N PRO A 348 7.86 -2.65 -20.69
CA PRO A 348 7.39 -3.35 -19.49
C PRO A 348 8.48 -3.88 -18.59
N THR A 349 9.65 -4.22 -19.16
CA THR A 349 10.77 -4.78 -18.40
C THR A 349 11.65 -3.72 -17.73
N GLN A 350 11.46 -2.44 -18.08
CA GLN A 350 12.26 -1.31 -17.57
C GLN A 350 11.32 -0.23 -17.02
N PHE A 351 10.89 -0.41 -15.77
CA PHE A 351 9.98 0.52 -15.10
C PHE A 351 10.58 1.23 -13.88
N GLY A 352 11.82 0.92 -13.51
CA GLY A 352 12.53 1.61 -12.42
C GLY A 352 13.20 2.87 -12.93
N LEU A 353 12.96 4.00 -12.27
CA LEU A 353 13.68 5.25 -12.53
C LEU A 353 14.86 5.40 -11.55
N ALA A 354 15.96 5.98 -12.04
CA ALA A 354 17.12 6.28 -11.21
C ALA A 354 16.70 7.10 -9.97
N SER A 355 17.13 6.64 -8.80
CA SER A 355 16.70 7.24 -7.55
C SER A 355 17.68 7.01 -6.41
N HIS A 356 17.57 7.84 -5.38
CA HIS A 356 18.31 7.68 -4.15
C HIS A 356 17.41 7.93 -2.95
N ASP A 357 17.68 7.23 -1.85
CA ASP A 357 17.02 7.49 -0.59
C ASP A 357 17.74 8.59 0.19
N GLU A 358 16.96 9.42 0.86
CA GLU A 358 17.39 10.20 2.01
C GLU A 358 16.76 9.64 3.29
N PHE A 359 17.26 10.07 4.46
CA PHE A 359 16.57 9.73 5.69
C PHE A 359 15.19 10.43 5.71
N SER A 360 14.13 9.64 5.59
CA SER A 360 12.72 10.10 5.48
C SER A 360 12.24 10.52 4.10
N ALA A 361 13.01 10.34 3.03
CA ALA A 361 12.51 10.56 1.67
C ALA A 361 13.11 9.57 0.66
N HIS A 362 12.38 9.33 -0.42
CA HIS A 362 12.85 8.66 -1.63
C HIS A 362 12.84 9.69 -2.75
N VAL A 363 13.97 9.93 -3.40
CA VAL A 363 14.16 10.99 -4.39
C VAL A 363 14.36 10.35 -5.75
N VAL A 364 13.52 10.71 -6.71
CA VAL A 364 13.59 10.24 -8.09
C VAL A 364 14.06 11.41 -8.95
N GLU A 365 15.10 11.16 -9.74
CA GLU A 365 15.63 12.10 -10.73
C GLU A 365 15.28 11.57 -12.12
N SER A 366 14.64 12.41 -12.92
CA SER A 366 14.14 12.03 -14.25
C SER A 366 14.02 13.28 -15.11
N PHE A 367 13.28 13.18 -16.21
CA PHE A 367 12.98 14.26 -17.13
C PHE A 367 11.47 14.36 -17.33
N ASP A 368 11.00 15.50 -17.81
CA ASP A 368 9.60 15.66 -18.20
C ASP A 368 9.38 15.21 -19.65
N PRO A 369 8.77 14.04 -19.90
CA PRO A 369 8.63 13.50 -21.25
C PRO A 369 7.65 14.30 -22.12
N THR A 370 6.87 15.23 -21.55
CA THR A 370 5.90 16.03 -22.31
C THR A 370 6.56 17.04 -23.25
N PHE A 371 7.85 17.36 -23.00
CA PHE A 371 8.66 18.25 -23.82
C PHE A 371 9.46 17.51 -24.91
N VAL A 372 9.44 16.17 -24.93
CA VAL A 372 10.17 15.38 -25.92
C VAL A 372 9.27 15.08 -27.12
N HIS A 373 9.65 15.52 -28.31
CA HIS A 373 8.93 15.13 -29.52
C HIS A 373 9.31 13.73 -29.99
N PRO A 374 8.42 13.02 -30.74
CA PRO A 374 8.74 11.72 -31.30
C PRO A 374 10.04 11.73 -32.13
N GLY A 375 11.07 11.01 -31.66
CA GLY A 375 12.37 10.89 -32.35
C GLY A 375 13.49 11.76 -31.78
N GLU A 376 13.21 12.59 -30.78
CA GLU A 376 14.21 13.35 -30.03
C GLU A 376 14.73 12.54 -28.83
N SER A 377 15.97 12.81 -28.41
CA SER A 377 16.54 12.20 -27.21
C SER A 377 15.91 12.78 -25.95
N ASP A 378 15.78 11.94 -24.92
CA ASP A 378 15.24 12.34 -23.60
C ASP A 378 16.08 13.44 -22.92
N GLU A 379 17.34 13.63 -23.34
CA GLU A 379 18.23 14.70 -22.88
C GLU A 379 17.73 16.11 -23.20
N ASN A 380 16.82 16.25 -24.17
CA ASN A 380 16.24 17.55 -24.53
C ASN A 380 15.10 17.97 -23.59
N ALA A 381 14.58 17.06 -22.77
CA ALA A 381 13.55 17.38 -21.78
C ALA A 381 14.13 18.03 -20.53
N PRO A 382 13.38 18.95 -19.89
CA PRO A 382 13.81 19.55 -18.64
C PRO A 382 13.92 18.47 -17.55
N ALA A 383 15.02 18.49 -16.81
CA ALA A 383 15.22 17.62 -15.66
C ALA A 383 14.19 17.93 -14.57
N VAL A 384 13.61 16.88 -14.00
CA VAL A 384 12.65 16.97 -12.89
C VAL A 384 13.14 16.12 -11.72
N THR A 385 12.89 16.62 -10.51
CA THR A 385 13.18 15.90 -9.28
C THR A 385 11.91 15.78 -8.47
N TRP A 386 11.58 14.56 -8.07
CA TRP A 386 10.40 14.27 -7.26
C TRP A 386 10.81 13.65 -5.94
N TRP A 387 10.28 14.23 -4.86
CA TRP A 387 10.49 13.79 -3.50
C TRP A 387 9.26 13.02 -3.03
N HIS A 388 9.48 11.78 -2.59
CA HIS A 388 8.44 10.87 -2.14
C HIS A 388 8.61 10.53 -0.66
N ARG A 389 7.48 10.35 0.02
CA ARG A 389 7.47 9.84 1.39
C ARG A 389 6.29 8.92 1.60
N THR A 390 6.56 7.76 2.17
CA THR A 390 5.56 6.71 2.40
C THR A 390 5.33 6.46 3.88
N ALA A 391 4.06 6.46 4.27
CA ALA A 391 3.57 6.09 5.60
C ALA A 391 2.79 4.78 5.55
N ALA A 392 2.90 3.99 6.61
CA ALA A 392 2.05 2.83 6.85
C ALA A 392 0.97 3.17 7.90
N ILE A 393 -0.24 2.69 7.66
CA ILE A 393 -1.39 2.76 8.56
C ILE A 393 -1.66 1.35 9.07
N HIS A 394 -1.30 1.11 10.32
CA HIS A 394 -1.59 -0.13 11.01
C HIS A 394 -2.86 0.00 11.84
N GLY A 395 -3.64 -1.08 11.96
CA GLY A 395 -4.85 -1.11 12.79
C GLY A 395 -4.62 -0.83 14.29
N GLU A 396 -3.36 -0.84 14.75
CA GLU A 396 -2.97 -0.48 16.13
C GLU A 396 -2.80 1.02 16.34
N ASN A 397 -2.67 1.79 15.26
CA ASN A 397 -2.62 3.25 15.28
C ASN A 397 -3.99 3.87 14.99
N LEU A 398 -5.03 3.04 14.91
CA LEU A 398 -6.37 3.43 14.58
C LEU A 398 -7.22 3.42 15.84
N ALA A 399 -7.85 4.55 16.17
CA ALA A 399 -8.78 4.65 17.27
C ALA A 399 -9.95 3.67 17.06
N VAL A 400 -10.40 3.03 18.13
CA VAL A 400 -11.51 2.07 18.08
C VAL A 400 -12.81 2.85 17.95
N ALA A 401 -13.36 2.89 16.75
CA ALA A 401 -14.53 3.69 16.44
C ALA A 401 -15.36 3.07 15.31
N GLY A 402 -16.65 3.38 15.33
CA GLY A 402 -17.57 3.06 14.24
C GLY A 402 -17.30 3.97 13.04
N ARG A 403 -17.15 3.37 11.86
CA ARG A 403 -16.79 4.02 10.60
C ARG A 403 -17.81 3.72 9.52
N SER A 404 -18.09 4.72 8.69
CA SER A 404 -18.94 4.57 7.52
C SER A 404 -18.11 4.09 6.31
N PRO A 405 -18.75 3.63 5.22
CA PRO A 405 -18.06 3.33 3.97
C PRO A 405 -17.30 4.53 3.36
N LEU A 406 -17.61 5.77 3.78
CA LEU A 406 -16.94 6.99 3.33
C LEU A 406 -15.78 7.39 4.24
N TRP A 407 -15.37 6.55 5.18
CA TRP A 407 -14.32 6.90 6.14
C TRP A 407 -13.04 7.41 5.47
N SER A 408 -12.55 6.76 4.41
CA SER A 408 -11.32 7.19 3.73
C SER A 408 -11.49 8.40 2.82
N LEU A 409 -12.69 8.97 2.70
CA LEU A 409 -13.00 10.02 1.73
C LEU A 409 -12.18 11.29 1.96
N ASP A 410 -11.88 11.64 3.21
CA ASP A 410 -11.06 12.81 3.55
C ASP A 410 -9.60 12.66 3.06
N LEU A 411 -9.11 11.42 2.86
CA LEU A 411 -7.83 11.19 2.18
C LEU A 411 -7.93 11.41 0.68
N LEU A 412 -9.12 11.32 0.09
CA LEU A 412 -9.32 11.34 -1.36
C LEU A 412 -9.79 12.71 -1.86
N ILE A 413 -10.50 13.48 -1.04
CA ILE A 413 -11.00 14.82 -1.37
C ILE A 413 -9.96 15.88 -0.99
N GLY A 414 -9.75 16.85 -1.88
CA GLY A 414 -8.62 17.79 -1.83
C GLY A 414 -8.92 19.17 -1.24
N ARG A 415 -9.76 19.33 -0.21
CA ARG A 415 -9.97 20.70 0.34
C ARG A 415 -8.73 21.25 1.04
N GLU A 416 -7.98 20.40 1.73
CA GLU A 416 -6.75 20.78 2.45
C GLU A 416 -5.51 20.04 1.90
N LEU A 417 -5.71 18.98 1.13
CA LEU A 417 -4.66 18.15 0.57
C LEU A 417 -4.51 18.43 -0.94
N THR A 418 -3.71 19.43 -1.28
CA THR A 418 -3.45 19.88 -2.67
C THR A 418 -2.23 19.21 -3.32
N PHE A 419 -1.60 18.26 -2.63
CA PHE A 419 -0.43 17.54 -3.12
C PHE A 419 -0.78 16.15 -3.68
N VAL A 420 0.06 15.70 -4.60
CA VAL A 420 -0.01 14.39 -5.25
C VAL A 420 0.15 13.28 -4.22
N ARG A 421 -0.76 12.31 -4.24
CA ARG A 421 -0.73 11.19 -3.28
C ARG A 421 -1.33 9.91 -3.83
N THR A 422 -0.82 8.78 -3.36
CA THR A 422 -1.38 7.46 -3.62
C THR A 422 -1.81 6.86 -2.30
N VAL A 423 -3.08 6.46 -2.20
CA VAL A 423 -3.64 5.76 -1.04
C VAL A 423 -3.94 4.32 -1.46
N THR A 424 -3.49 3.36 -0.67
CA THR A 424 -3.74 1.95 -0.94
C THR A 424 -4.01 1.20 0.35
N PHE A 425 -4.82 0.15 0.27
CA PHE A 425 -5.01 -0.79 1.36
C PHE A 425 -4.70 -2.18 0.83
N HIS A 426 -3.82 -2.91 1.51
CA HIS A 426 -3.57 -4.31 1.20
C HIS A 426 -4.50 -5.14 2.05
N LEU A 427 -5.34 -5.94 1.42
CA LEU A 427 -6.34 -6.78 2.07
C LEU A 427 -5.95 -8.24 1.87
N HIS A 428 -5.48 -8.89 2.94
CA HIS A 428 -5.24 -10.32 2.96
C HIS A 428 -6.50 -11.04 3.44
N LEU A 429 -7.04 -11.91 2.59
CA LEU A 429 -8.31 -12.57 2.82
C LEU A 429 -8.14 -13.75 3.79
N ILE A 430 -8.88 -13.74 4.89
CA ILE A 430 -8.86 -14.81 5.90
C ILE A 430 -10.12 -15.67 5.76
N PRO A 431 -10.00 -16.99 5.61
CA PRO A 431 -11.15 -17.89 5.55
C PRO A 431 -12.07 -17.75 6.77
N ALA A 432 -13.39 -17.83 6.55
CA ALA A 432 -14.39 -17.56 7.58
C ALA A 432 -14.23 -18.40 8.87
N GLY A 433 -13.82 -19.67 8.74
CA GLY A 433 -13.57 -20.53 9.90
C GLY A 433 -12.45 -20.01 10.81
N GLN A 434 -11.35 -19.54 10.21
CA GLN A 434 -10.22 -18.97 10.95
C GLN A 434 -10.59 -17.62 11.56
N ALA A 435 -11.28 -16.77 10.79
CA ALA A 435 -11.77 -15.47 11.25
C ALA A 435 -12.71 -15.60 12.46
N LYS A 436 -13.66 -16.56 12.43
CA LYS A 436 -14.57 -16.85 13.54
C LYS A 436 -13.82 -17.28 14.81
N ALA A 437 -12.82 -18.14 14.67
CA ALA A 437 -12.02 -18.60 15.81
C ALA A 437 -11.24 -17.45 16.45
N ALA A 438 -10.60 -16.60 15.64
CA ALA A 438 -9.90 -15.42 16.10
C ALA A 438 -10.84 -14.43 16.81
N ALA A 439 -12.00 -14.12 16.21
CA ALA A 439 -12.98 -13.21 16.80
C ALA A 439 -13.53 -13.71 18.16
N ARG A 440 -13.76 -15.02 18.31
CA ARG A 440 -14.16 -15.61 19.60
C ARG A 440 -13.06 -15.46 20.65
N ALA A 441 -11.81 -15.70 20.29
CA ALA A 441 -10.67 -15.53 21.20
C ALA A 441 -10.51 -14.07 21.65
N ASP A 442 -10.72 -13.12 20.74
CA ASP A 442 -10.70 -11.68 21.06
C ASP A 442 -11.79 -11.30 22.07
N VAL A 443 -13.04 -11.74 21.85
CA VAL A 443 -14.16 -11.46 22.77
C VAL A 443 -13.88 -12.02 24.17
N VAL A 444 -13.39 -13.26 24.26
CA VAL A 444 -13.06 -13.90 25.54
C VAL A 444 -11.94 -13.14 26.26
N ARG A 445 -10.90 -12.72 25.53
CA ARG A 445 -9.78 -11.96 26.10
C ARG A 445 -10.21 -10.58 26.60
N ASP A 446 -11.06 -9.87 25.86
CA ASP A 446 -11.57 -8.55 26.27
C ASP A 446 -12.50 -8.64 27.48
N MET A 447 -13.38 -9.65 27.50
CA MET A 447 -14.24 -9.92 28.65
C MET A 447 -13.39 -10.25 29.89
N ALA A 448 -12.37 -11.09 29.76
CA ALA A 448 -11.45 -11.40 30.84
C ALA A 448 -10.67 -10.15 31.34
N GLY A 449 -10.29 -9.25 30.43
CA GLY A 449 -9.66 -7.97 30.79
C GLY A 449 -10.56 -7.08 31.63
N VAL A 450 -11.83 -6.92 31.21
CA VAL A 450 -12.84 -6.14 31.94
C VAL A 450 -13.08 -6.74 33.33
N VAL A 451 -13.24 -8.07 33.43
CA VAL A 451 -13.41 -8.77 34.73
C VAL A 451 -12.19 -8.56 35.62
N ALA A 452 -10.97 -8.72 35.08
CA ALA A 452 -9.75 -8.53 35.85
C ALA A 452 -9.55 -7.09 36.35
N ASP A 453 -10.01 -6.09 35.60
CA ASP A 453 -9.97 -4.69 36.04
C ASP A 453 -11.02 -4.42 37.14
N GLN A 454 -12.22 -5.02 37.04
CA GLN A 454 -13.26 -4.97 38.07
C GLN A 454 -12.80 -5.64 39.38
N GLU A 455 -12.21 -6.83 39.30
CA GLU A 455 -11.67 -7.55 40.46
C GLU A 455 -10.56 -6.76 41.17
N LYS A 456 -9.78 -5.97 40.42
CA LYS A 456 -8.73 -5.09 40.96
C LYS A 456 -9.26 -3.77 41.50
N GLY A 457 -10.58 -3.55 41.51
CA GLY A 457 -11.21 -2.31 41.95
C GLY A 457 -10.87 -1.10 41.08
N ARG A 458 -10.42 -1.31 39.83
CA ARG A 458 -10.11 -0.23 38.90
C ARG A 458 -11.37 0.21 38.18
N LEU A 459 -11.51 1.52 37.98
CA LEU A 459 -12.58 2.05 37.13
C LEU A 459 -12.39 1.50 35.71
N VAL A 460 -13.43 0.88 35.18
CA VAL A 460 -13.45 0.38 33.80
C VAL A 460 -13.39 1.60 32.87
N SER A 461 -12.33 1.70 32.08
CA SER A 461 -12.15 2.79 31.11
C SER A 461 -13.15 2.68 29.95
N ASP A 462 -13.63 3.81 29.44
CA ASP A 462 -14.50 3.86 28.25
C ASP A 462 -13.85 3.19 27.01
N ASP A 463 -12.52 3.17 26.96
CA ASP A 463 -11.77 2.47 25.91
C ASP A 463 -11.95 0.94 25.98
N SER A 464 -11.98 0.36 27.19
CA SER A 464 -12.10 -1.09 27.35
C SER A 464 -13.52 -1.57 27.09
N THR A 465 -14.53 -0.79 27.47
CA THR A 465 -15.94 -1.07 27.13
C THR A 465 -16.19 -0.95 25.63
N THR A 466 -15.64 0.08 24.98
CA THR A 466 -15.74 0.29 23.53
C THR A 466 -15.07 -0.84 22.76
N ARG A 467 -13.88 -1.29 23.19
CA ARG A 467 -13.19 -2.45 22.60
C ARG A 467 -13.98 -3.74 22.71
N MET A 468 -14.54 -4.01 23.89
CA MET A 468 -15.38 -5.20 24.11
C MET A 468 -16.61 -5.18 23.19
N SER A 469 -17.31 -4.04 23.10
CA SER A 469 -18.47 -3.85 22.21
C SER A 469 -18.08 -4.06 20.74
N ALA A 470 -16.95 -3.50 20.30
CA ALA A 470 -16.44 -3.71 18.95
C ALA A 470 -16.10 -5.18 18.67
N ALA A 471 -15.47 -5.89 19.62
CA ALA A 471 -15.17 -7.32 19.50
C ALA A 471 -16.45 -8.17 19.37
N GLN A 472 -17.47 -7.89 20.19
CA GLN A 472 -18.78 -8.57 20.12
C GLN A 472 -19.47 -8.34 18.77
N ARG A 473 -19.45 -7.10 18.25
CA ARG A 473 -20.00 -6.79 16.92
C ARG A 473 -19.24 -7.52 15.80
N ARG A 474 -17.91 -7.55 15.84
CA ARG A 474 -17.10 -8.32 14.87
C ARG A 474 -17.44 -9.82 14.91
N ALA A 475 -17.64 -10.38 16.09
CA ALA A 475 -18.05 -11.78 16.24
C ALA A 475 -19.48 -12.03 15.69
N ALA A 476 -20.41 -11.09 15.90
CA ALA A 476 -21.76 -11.14 15.33
C ALA A 476 -21.76 -11.01 13.80
N ASP A 477 -20.92 -10.11 13.26
CA ASP A 477 -20.73 -9.96 11.82
C ASP A 477 -20.20 -11.25 11.17
N LEU A 478 -19.36 -12.01 11.88
CA LEU A 478 -18.85 -13.29 11.41
C LEU A 478 -19.78 -14.48 11.75
N SER A 479 -21.03 -14.24 12.15
CA SER A 479 -21.99 -15.32 12.44
C SER A 479 -22.30 -16.19 11.20
N ALA A 480 -22.83 -17.39 11.43
CA ALA A 480 -23.22 -18.26 10.32
C ALA A 480 -24.36 -17.61 9.51
N GLY A 481 -24.24 -17.60 8.18
CA GLY A 481 -25.24 -17.00 7.28
C GLY A 481 -25.06 -15.50 7.01
N SER A 482 -24.12 -14.82 7.67
CA SER A 482 -23.87 -13.38 7.44
C SER A 482 -23.14 -13.07 6.13
N HIS A 483 -22.56 -14.09 5.48
CA HIS A 483 -21.71 -13.96 4.30
C HIS A 483 -20.47 -13.06 4.46
N HIS A 484 -20.08 -12.72 5.69
CA HIS A 484 -18.85 -11.97 5.98
C HIS A 484 -17.66 -12.90 6.25
N HIS A 485 -16.45 -12.42 5.93
CA HIS A 485 -15.18 -13.12 6.11
C HIS A 485 -14.18 -12.21 6.82
N GLY A 486 -13.09 -12.78 7.32
CA GLY A 486 -12.02 -11.99 7.95
C GLY A 486 -11.09 -11.39 6.90
N VAL A 487 -10.50 -10.24 7.23
CA VAL A 487 -9.47 -9.61 6.42
C VAL A 487 -8.38 -9.08 7.36
N SER A 488 -7.12 -9.39 7.06
CA SER A 488 -5.98 -8.68 7.64
C SER A 488 -5.62 -7.55 6.71
N TRP A 489 -5.36 -6.34 7.23
CA TRP A 489 -5.13 -5.18 6.38
C TRP A 489 -4.01 -4.28 6.88
N VAL A 490 -3.36 -3.60 5.93
CA VAL A 490 -2.46 -2.48 6.17
C VAL A 490 -2.71 -1.42 5.10
N GLY A 491 -2.81 -0.16 5.52
CA GLY A 491 -2.89 0.97 4.59
C GLY A 491 -1.49 1.52 4.30
N TYR A 492 -1.26 2.02 3.09
CA TYR A 492 -0.09 2.82 2.78
C TYR A 492 -0.51 4.11 2.07
N ILE A 493 0.20 5.19 2.39
CA ILE A 493 0.05 6.47 1.70
C ILE A 493 1.42 6.95 1.27
N THR A 494 1.61 7.14 -0.04
CA THR A 494 2.80 7.79 -0.60
C THR A 494 2.41 9.19 -1.06
N ILE A 495 3.07 10.20 -0.51
CA ILE A 495 2.94 11.59 -0.96
C ILE A 495 4.12 11.95 -1.86
N SER A 496 3.91 12.85 -2.83
CA SER A 496 4.91 13.26 -3.81
C SER A 496 4.90 14.78 -3.97
N ALA A 497 6.07 15.39 -3.97
CA ALA A 497 6.25 16.84 -4.12
C ALA A 497 7.50 17.18 -4.92
N GLY A 498 7.56 18.37 -5.52
CA GLY A 498 8.69 18.79 -6.37
C GLY A 498 9.92 19.20 -5.55
N SER A 499 9.73 19.54 -4.28
CA SER A 499 10.81 19.90 -3.37
C SER A 499 10.69 19.25 -2.00
N ARG A 500 11.82 19.23 -1.27
CA ARG A 500 11.88 18.73 0.10
C ARG A 500 10.99 19.53 1.07
N ASP A 501 10.92 20.85 0.90
CA ASP A 501 10.14 21.72 1.78
C ASP A 501 8.63 21.51 1.57
N GLU A 502 8.21 21.39 0.30
CA GLU A 502 6.83 21.00 -0.05
C GLU A 502 6.49 19.62 0.50
N LEU A 503 7.41 18.65 0.41
CA LEU A 503 7.20 17.31 0.98
C LEU A 503 7.01 17.36 2.50
N ALA A 504 7.78 18.22 3.19
CA ALA A 504 7.65 18.40 4.63
C ALA A 504 6.31 19.06 5.01
N GLN A 505 5.83 20.02 4.22
CA GLN A 505 4.51 20.62 4.40
C GLN A 505 3.38 19.61 4.15
N ALA A 506 3.44 18.89 3.03
CA ALA A 506 2.49 17.84 2.67
C ALA A 506 2.42 16.74 3.75
N SER A 507 3.57 16.36 4.33
CA SER A 507 3.63 15.40 5.43
C SER A 507 2.82 15.87 6.65
N ARG A 508 2.96 17.15 7.04
CA ARG A 508 2.25 17.73 8.18
C ARG A 508 0.74 17.82 7.92
N GLN A 509 0.36 18.29 6.73
CA GLN A 509 -1.06 18.37 6.32
C GLN A 509 -1.71 16.98 6.31
N LEU A 510 -0.99 15.95 5.84
CA LEU A 510 -1.49 14.57 5.87
C LEU A 510 -1.66 14.05 7.31
N GLU A 511 -0.68 14.26 8.18
CA GLU A 511 -0.76 13.87 9.60
C GLU A 511 -1.94 14.53 10.30
N GLU A 512 -2.16 15.83 10.05
CA GLU A 512 -3.29 16.58 10.60
C GLU A 512 -4.63 16.01 10.13
N ALA A 513 -4.82 15.85 8.82
CA ALA A 513 -6.04 15.27 8.26
C ALA A 513 -6.32 13.84 8.76
N CYS A 514 -5.26 13.04 8.98
CA CYS A 514 -5.39 11.69 9.51
C CYS A 514 -5.79 11.66 10.98
N SER A 515 -5.24 12.56 11.78
CA SER A 515 -5.53 12.68 13.21
C SER A 515 -6.96 13.21 13.45
N THR A 516 -7.34 14.29 12.75
CA THR A 516 -8.60 15.01 13.02
C THR A 516 -9.81 14.36 12.34
N GLY A 517 -9.68 13.93 11.07
CA GLY A 517 -10.80 13.41 10.29
C GLY A 517 -11.00 11.90 10.39
N LEU A 518 -9.91 11.13 10.47
CA LEU A 518 -9.95 9.66 10.29
C LEU A 518 -9.80 8.86 11.59
N GLY A 519 -9.41 9.52 12.69
CA GLY A 519 -9.06 8.85 13.94
C GLY A 519 -7.84 7.93 13.79
N ILE A 520 -6.88 8.33 12.96
CA ILE A 520 -5.56 7.69 12.84
C ILE A 520 -4.61 8.47 13.74
N ASP A 521 -4.30 7.91 14.91
CA ASP A 521 -3.51 8.57 15.95
C ASP A 521 -2.08 8.86 15.51
N HIS A 522 -1.52 7.99 14.65
CA HIS A 522 -0.14 8.12 14.16
C HIS A 522 0.08 7.40 12.83
N LEU A 523 0.77 8.09 11.91
CA LEU A 523 1.32 7.52 10.69
C LEU A 523 2.73 6.96 10.94
N ASP A 524 2.95 5.66 10.71
CA ASP A 524 4.31 5.11 10.80
C ASP A 524 5.07 5.41 9.51
N TRP A 525 5.85 6.49 9.51
CA TRP A 525 6.72 6.83 8.39
C TRP A 525 7.85 5.83 8.22
N GLN A 526 8.01 5.32 7.00
CA GLN A 526 8.96 4.27 6.66
C GLN A 526 10.38 4.83 6.42
N ASP A 527 10.85 5.73 7.30
CA ASP A 527 11.99 6.65 7.08
C ASP A 527 13.33 5.99 6.69
N SER A 528 13.52 4.71 7.02
CA SER A 528 14.76 3.97 6.73
C SER A 528 14.73 3.16 5.42
N TYR A 529 13.59 3.06 4.74
CA TYR A 529 13.38 2.25 3.52
C TYR A 529 12.30 2.86 2.62
N GLN A 530 12.39 4.17 2.37
CA GLN A 530 11.37 4.90 1.62
C GLN A 530 11.22 4.37 0.19
N ALA A 531 12.31 4.08 -0.54
CA ALA A 531 12.21 3.46 -1.88
C ALA A 531 11.45 2.13 -1.88
N ALA A 532 11.78 1.23 -0.95
CA ALA A 532 11.06 -0.05 -0.81
C ALA A 532 9.60 0.16 -0.40
N ALA A 533 9.34 1.13 0.47
CA ALA A 533 8.00 1.47 0.93
C ALA A 533 7.15 2.09 -0.19
N SER A 534 7.71 2.91 -1.08
CA SER A 534 7.01 3.43 -2.27
C SER A 534 6.44 2.29 -3.12
N GLY A 535 7.14 1.14 -3.19
CA GLY A 535 6.64 -0.08 -3.83
C GLY A 535 5.32 -0.62 -3.29
N SER A 536 5.00 -0.31 -2.02
CA SER A 536 3.73 -0.73 -1.43
C SER A 536 2.53 0.04 -1.96
N THR A 537 2.74 1.19 -2.62
CA THR A 537 1.69 1.95 -3.31
C THR A 537 1.69 1.74 -4.81
N TRP A 538 2.54 0.85 -5.32
CA TRP A 538 2.53 0.43 -6.71
C TRP A 538 1.46 -0.63 -6.99
N PRO A 539 0.97 -0.73 -8.24
CA PRO A 539 -0.08 -1.67 -8.64
C PRO A 539 0.42 -3.13 -8.75
N ILE A 540 1.07 -3.64 -7.71
CA ILE A 540 1.79 -4.93 -7.73
C ILE A 540 1.40 -5.88 -6.59
N GLY A 541 0.49 -5.49 -5.68
CA GLY A 541 -0.02 -6.37 -4.62
C GLY A 541 1.00 -6.72 -3.53
N ARG A 542 2.04 -5.89 -3.34
CA ARG A 542 3.12 -6.09 -2.35
C ARG A 542 2.95 -5.16 -1.17
N GLY A 543 3.03 -5.66 0.07
CA GLY A 543 3.02 -4.80 1.25
C GLY A 543 2.53 -5.47 2.53
N LEU A 544 1.72 -6.54 2.41
CA LEU A 544 1.24 -7.30 3.55
C LEU A 544 1.97 -8.65 3.61
N ARG A 545 2.63 -8.92 4.75
CA ARG A 545 3.19 -10.24 5.02
C ARG A 545 2.05 -11.14 5.46
N ALA A 546 1.71 -12.16 4.67
CA ALA A 546 0.65 -13.12 5.01
C ALA A 546 0.74 -13.53 6.49
N ASP A 547 -0.39 -13.44 7.19
CA ASP A 547 -0.45 -13.80 8.61
C ASP A 547 -0.01 -15.25 8.75
N SER A 548 1.09 -15.48 9.47
CA SER A 548 1.59 -16.84 9.64
C SER A 548 0.53 -17.61 10.42
N ALA A 549 -0.11 -18.57 9.76
CA ALA A 549 -1.10 -19.44 10.39
C ALA A 549 -0.56 -19.92 11.74
N SER A 550 -1.38 -19.77 12.79
CA SER A 550 -0.99 -20.18 14.14
C SER A 550 -0.60 -21.66 14.13
N PHE A 551 0.24 -22.09 15.08
CA PHE A 551 0.64 -23.51 15.17
C PHE A 551 -0.58 -24.45 15.19
N ALA A 552 -1.64 -24.05 15.92
CA ALA A 552 -2.91 -24.77 15.95
C ALA A 552 -3.60 -24.81 14.58
N THR A 553 -3.61 -23.70 13.84
CA THR A 553 -4.18 -23.63 12.48
C THR A 553 -3.42 -24.51 11.49
N ARG A 554 -2.08 -24.58 11.57
CA ARG A 554 -1.27 -25.48 10.74
C ARG A 554 -1.53 -26.95 11.08
N PHE A 555 -1.73 -27.25 12.35
CA PHE A 555 -2.05 -28.60 12.81
C PHE A 555 -3.45 -29.02 12.34
N ILE A 556 -4.45 -28.16 12.48
CA ILE A 556 -5.82 -28.38 11.98
C ILE A 556 -5.83 -28.52 10.45
N GLY A 557 -5.09 -27.68 9.72
CA GLY A 557 -4.98 -27.77 8.26
C GLY A 557 -4.32 -29.07 7.79
N ARG A 558 -3.35 -29.60 8.53
CA ARG A 558 -2.76 -30.93 8.27
C ARG A 558 -3.73 -32.07 8.59
N LEU A 559 -4.54 -31.92 9.64
CA LEU A 559 -5.53 -32.92 10.05
C LEU A 559 -6.78 -32.93 9.15
N ALA A 560 -7.13 -31.79 8.54
CA ALA A 560 -8.29 -31.68 7.66
C ALA A 560 -8.15 -32.49 6.36
N GLY A 561 -6.95 -32.95 6.01
CA GLY A 561 -6.70 -33.76 4.82
C GLY A 561 -6.98 -33.01 3.51
N ARG A 562 -6.73 -33.70 2.38
CA ARG A 562 -7.27 -33.26 1.07
C ARG A 562 -8.77 -33.52 1.08
N SER A 563 -9.58 -32.50 0.80
CA SER A 563 -11.03 -32.70 0.83
C SER A 563 -11.46 -33.63 -0.31
N GLU A 564 -12.55 -34.38 -0.15
CA GLU A 564 -13.11 -35.24 -1.22
C GLU A 564 -13.41 -34.47 -2.52
N LYS A 565 -13.64 -33.15 -2.43
CA LYS A 565 -13.79 -32.28 -3.61
C LYS A 565 -12.48 -32.06 -4.37
N GLU A 566 -11.34 -32.14 -3.69
CA GLU A 566 -10.01 -32.08 -4.33
C GLU A 566 -9.63 -33.42 -4.98
N ALA A 567 -10.24 -34.54 -4.55
CA ALA A 567 -9.99 -35.85 -5.13
C ALA A 567 -10.69 -36.06 -6.50
N ILE A 568 -11.74 -35.28 -6.79
CA ILE A 568 -12.45 -35.27 -8.08
C ILE A 568 -11.94 -34.12 -8.97
N SER A 569 -11.10 -33.22 -8.43
CA SER A 569 -10.68 -32.00 -9.12
C SER A 569 -9.37 -32.19 -9.86
#